data_AF-A0A061DQM5-F1
#
_entry.id   AF-A0A061DQM5-F1
#
_cell.length_a   1.000
_cell.length_b   1.000
_cell.length_c   1.000
_cell.angle_alpha   90.00
_cell.angle_beta   90.00
_cell.angle_gamma   90.00
#
_symmetry.space_group_name_H-M   'P 1'
#
loop_
_entity.id
_entity.type
_entity.pdbx_description
1 polymer ?
#
loop_
_entity_poly.entity_id
_entity_poly.type
_entity_poly.pdbx_seq_one_letter_code
_entity_poly.pdbx_strand_id
1 'polypeptide(L)'
;MVQRLEEALLKEKKKEEENKENDANNAIENNKKRRGSESNHNNNDDEDSKKIKAVEEFREMNVKQLREQATLRGLSTVGTRKELIERLCEDAEKNSLDEVFKEEEEKEKDSGKEEKIVTATKKGAAVLDQGIPDHTKAHYHVLQQGDNIYDAMLNQTNVGHNNNKFYVIQLLESDDWKTYMVYNRWGRVGVKGQTKLHGPFTSQQAAIVEFESKFFNKTNNYWSNRKDFVCYPRCYAWLEMDYDEKEKESDLEEKTGSSVGAQLRETKLEQRIAKFISLICNISMMKQQMMEIGYNADKLPLGKLSKSTILRGYDVLKRIADVIGQSNRSKLEQLSSEFYTVIPHDFGFKKMRDFVIDTPQKLKKKLEMVEALGEIEVATKLLTDDTMMEEDPLHYHYQQLHCELIPLDDDSEEFAMIAKYSRNTHAKTHSQYTVDIVQIFKVAREGEIECFKKFSATKNRMLLWHGSRLTNWTGILSQGLRIAPPEAPVTGYMFGKGVYFADMFSKSANYCYTSSSFTTGVLLLCEVALGDMAELLQAKSDADKLPDGKLRFVKFYVND
;
A
#
# COMPACT_ATOMS: atom_id res chain seq x y z
N MET A 1 50.34 6.02 -15.24
CA MET A 1 48.99 5.69 -14.72
C MET A 1 48.43 4.43 -15.40
N VAL A 2 48.62 4.26 -16.71
CA VAL A 2 48.20 3.05 -17.47
C VAL A 2 48.93 1.76 -17.04
N GLN A 3 50.27 1.79 -16.82
CA GLN A 3 51.02 0.60 -16.34
C GLN A 3 50.59 0.08 -14.96
N ARG A 4 50.11 0.95 -14.06
CA ARG A 4 49.61 0.54 -12.74
C ARG A 4 48.22 -0.11 -12.81
N LEU A 5 47.44 0.21 -13.83
CA LEU A 5 46.13 -0.40 -14.11
C LEU A 5 46.30 -1.79 -14.73
N GLU A 6 47.27 -1.96 -15.62
CA GLU A 6 47.59 -3.26 -16.23
C GLU A 6 48.12 -4.26 -15.19
N GLU A 7 48.98 -3.83 -14.26
CA GLU A 7 49.46 -4.68 -13.16
C GLU A 7 48.36 -5.06 -12.15
N ALA A 8 47.37 -4.16 -11.94
CA ALA A 8 46.23 -4.45 -11.07
C ALA A 8 45.28 -5.46 -11.72
N LEU A 9 44.99 -5.32 -13.02
CA LEU A 9 44.16 -6.26 -13.77
C LEU A 9 44.81 -7.65 -13.91
N LEU A 10 46.15 -7.71 -14.00
CA LEU A 10 46.88 -8.99 -14.03
C LEU A 10 46.84 -9.70 -12.65
N LYS A 11 46.83 -8.92 -11.55
CA LYS A 11 46.68 -9.47 -10.19
C LYS A 11 45.25 -9.95 -9.90
N GLU A 12 44.23 -9.27 -10.43
CA GLU A 12 42.84 -9.74 -10.32
C GLU A 12 42.60 -11.02 -11.11
N LYS A 13 43.13 -11.12 -12.35
CA LYS A 13 43.02 -12.36 -13.14
C LYS A 13 43.67 -13.56 -12.48
N LYS A 14 44.85 -13.40 -11.85
CA LYS A 14 45.49 -14.49 -11.10
C LYS A 14 44.69 -14.94 -9.89
N LYS A 15 44.02 -14.01 -9.19
CA LYS A 15 43.12 -14.33 -8.07
C LYS A 15 41.86 -15.07 -8.52
N GLU A 16 41.32 -14.75 -9.70
CA GLU A 16 40.18 -15.45 -10.26
C GLU A 16 40.53 -16.87 -10.74
N GLU A 17 41.75 -17.09 -11.24
CA GLU A 17 42.24 -18.42 -11.63
C GLU A 17 42.49 -19.32 -10.41
N GLU A 18 43.08 -18.80 -9.32
CA GLU A 18 43.26 -19.54 -8.06
C GLU A 18 41.93 -19.90 -7.38
N ASN A 19 40.89 -19.06 -7.50
CA ASN A 19 39.56 -19.39 -6.97
C ASN A 19 38.85 -20.48 -7.79
N LYS A 20 39.04 -20.49 -9.11
CA LYS A 20 38.45 -21.54 -9.98
C LYS A 20 39.07 -22.92 -9.76
N GLU A 21 40.36 -22.99 -9.42
CA GLU A 21 41.03 -24.26 -9.09
C GLU A 21 40.56 -24.83 -7.73
N ASN A 22 40.25 -23.96 -6.76
CA ASN A 22 39.71 -24.38 -5.46
C ASN A 22 38.25 -24.86 -5.56
N ASP A 23 37.43 -24.24 -6.41
CA ASP A 23 36.05 -24.68 -6.64
C ASP A 23 35.96 -26.01 -7.40
N ALA A 24 36.90 -26.27 -8.32
CA ALA A 24 36.97 -27.54 -9.04
C ALA A 24 37.37 -28.72 -8.12
N ASN A 25 38.23 -28.50 -7.13
CA ASN A 25 38.64 -29.54 -6.18
C ASN A 25 37.52 -29.88 -5.17
N ASN A 26 36.72 -28.90 -4.75
CA ASN A 26 35.56 -29.13 -3.87
C ASN A 26 34.40 -29.88 -4.58
N ALA A 27 34.26 -29.71 -5.90
CA ALA A 27 33.24 -30.40 -6.69
C ALA A 27 33.53 -31.90 -6.90
N ILE A 28 34.79 -32.31 -6.84
CA ILE A 28 35.21 -33.71 -7.07
C ILE A 28 35.05 -34.57 -5.81
N GLU A 29 35.14 -33.99 -4.61
CA GLU A 29 35.04 -34.74 -3.34
C GLU A 29 33.58 -35.02 -2.92
N ASN A 30 32.63 -34.18 -3.33
CA ASN A 30 31.20 -34.34 -3.00
C ASN A 30 30.46 -35.39 -3.85
N ASN A 31 31.04 -35.85 -4.96
CA ASN A 31 30.38 -36.76 -5.90
C ASN A 31 30.54 -38.26 -5.58
N LYS A 32 31.16 -38.63 -4.45
CA LYS A 32 31.43 -40.04 -4.09
C LYS A 32 30.55 -40.63 -2.97
N LYS A 33 29.52 -39.93 -2.51
CA LYS A 33 28.63 -40.40 -1.42
C LYS A 33 27.12 -40.18 -1.66
N ARG A 34 26.58 -40.50 -2.84
CA ARG A 34 25.12 -40.70 -2.99
C ARG A 34 24.79 -41.81 -3.99
N ARG A 35 24.81 -43.06 -3.51
CA ARG A 35 24.06 -44.19 -4.11
C ARG A 35 23.60 -45.11 -2.97
N GLY A 36 22.30 -45.13 -2.72
CA GLY A 36 21.67 -46.16 -1.88
C GLY A 36 20.36 -45.74 -1.21
N SER A 37 19.27 -46.35 -1.69
CA SER A 37 18.01 -46.64 -0.99
C SER A 37 16.90 -45.59 -0.98
N GLU A 38 15.96 -45.78 -1.91
CA GLU A 38 14.55 -45.37 -1.78
C GLU A 38 13.83 -46.25 -0.74
N SER A 39 13.01 -45.64 0.13
CA SER A 39 11.76 -46.25 0.63
C SER A 39 10.88 -45.21 1.33
N ASN A 40 9.65 -45.08 0.85
CA ASN A 40 8.54 -44.31 1.41
C ASN A 40 8.17 -44.71 2.84
N HIS A 41 8.07 -43.75 3.77
CA HIS A 41 7.01 -43.74 4.77
C HIS A 41 6.80 -42.34 5.39
N ASN A 42 5.54 -41.93 5.47
CA ASN A 42 5.04 -40.81 6.27
C ASN A 42 5.42 -41.01 7.75
N ASN A 43 5.86 -39.95 8.45
CA ASN A 43 5.64 -39.70 9.88
C ASN A 43 6.29 -38.36 10.28
N ASN A 44 5.47 -37.35 10.60
CA ASN A 44 5.92 -36.02 11.06
C ASN A 44 5.98 -35.88 12.61
N ASP A 45 5.94 -36.98 13.35
CA ASP A 45 5.91 -36.95 14.83
C ASP A 45 7.22 -37.46 15.50
N ASP A 46 8.30 -37.71 14.75
CA ASP A 46 9.49 -38.44 15.28
C ASP A 46 10.75 -37.59 15.52
N GLU A 47 10.75 -36.29 15.19
CA GLU A 47 11.97 -35.46 15.31
C GLU A 47 12.21 -34.93 16.73
N ASP A 48 11.17 -34.50 17.43
CA ASP A 48 11.30 -34.02 18.83
C ASP A 48 11.64 -35.17 19.80
N SER A 49 11.22 -36.39 19.47
CA SER A 49 11.56 -37.62 20.19
C SER A 49 13.05 -37.99 20.09
N LYS A 50 13.69 -37.74 18.93
CA LYS A 50 15.14 -37.96 18.73
C LYS A 50 16.00 -36.88 19.40
N LYS A 51 15.50 -35.64 19.49
CA LYS A 51 16.19 -34.50 20.13
C LYS A 51 16.35 -34.68 21.64
N ILE A 52 15.30 -35.15 22.32
CA ILE A 52 15.35 -35.43 23.77
C ILE A 52 16.34 -36.57 24.07
N LYS A 53 16.39 -37.59 23.21
CA LYS A 53 17.32 -38.72 23.37
C LYS A 53 18.79 -38.32 23.24
N ALA A 54 19.15 -37.47 22.27
CA ALA A 54 20.56 -37.05 22.09
C ALA A 54 21.07 -36.23 23.30
N VAL A 55 20.23 -35.39 23.90
CA VAL A 55 20.57 -34.61 25.09
C VAL A 55 20.69 -35.49 26.33
N GLU A 56 19.85 -36.53 26.46
CA GLU A 56 19.97 -37.53 27.52
C GLU A 56 21.23 -38.38 27.36
N GLU A 57 21.59 -38.78 26.14
CA GLU A 57 22.80 -39.55 25.85
C GLU A 57 24.08 -38.82 26.29
N PHE A 58 24.18 -37.49 26.10
CA PHE A 58 25.35 -36.72 26.59
C PHE A 58 25.45 -36.69 28.11
N ARG A 59 24.32 -36.77 28.83
CA ARG A 59 24.32 -36.80 30.30
C ARG A 59 24.84 -38.12 30.85
N GLU A 60 24.71 -39.21 30.09
CA GLU A 60 25.21 -40.53 30.46
C GLU A 60 26.69 -40.76 30.12
N MET A 61 27.27 -39.98 29.20
CA MET A 61 28.67 -40.12 28.77
C MET A 61 29.69 -39.65 29.81
N ASN A 62 30.84 -40.32 29.84
CA ASN A 62 31.98 -39.92 30.66
C ASN A 62 32.80 -38.78 30.01
N VAL A 63 33.68 -38.13 30.78
CA VAL A 63 34.42 -36.94 30.32
C VAL A 63 35.29 -37.21 29.09
N LYS A 64 35.83 -38.42 28.93
CA LYS A 64 36.65 -38.77 27.77
C LYS A 64 35.80 -38.82 26.49
N GLN A 65 34.64 -39.47 26.57
CA GLN A 65 33.67 -39.55 25.46
C GLN A 65 33.12 -38.19 25.08
N LEU A 66 32.83 -37.32 26.06
CA LEU A 66 32.37 -35.95 25.80
C LEU A 66 33.43 -35.11 25.07
N ARG A 67 34.72 -35.30 25.38
CA ARG A 67 35.81 -34.61 24.66
C ARG A 67 35.97 -35.12 23.23
N GLU A 68 35.80 -36.42 23.00
CA GLU A 68 35.81 -37.01 21.65
C GLU A 68 34.64 -36.48 20.82
N GLN A 69 33.44 -36.39 21.39
CA GLN A 69 32.27 -35.79 20.73
C GLN A 69 32.46 -34.29 20.45
N ALA A 70 33.05 -33.54 21.37
CA ALA A 70 33.38 -32.14 21.14
C ALA A 70 34.41 -31.98 20.01
N THR A 71 35.40 -32.86 19.94
CA THR A 71 36.42 -32.84 18.86
C THR A 71 35.78 -33.14 17.50
N LEU A 72 34.90 -34.15 17.43
CA LEU A 72 34.17 -34.52 16.22
C LEU A 72 33.30 -33.37 15.68
N ARG A 73 32.79 -32.51 16.58
CA ARG A 73 31.97 -31.34 16.24
C ARG A 73 32.77 -30.02 16.15
N GLY A 74 34.10 -30.08 16.22
CA GLY A 74 34.96 -28.89 16.15
C GLY A 74 34.86 -27.93 17.33
N LEU A 75 34.34 -28.39 18.48
CA LEU A 75 34.15 -27.61 19.70
C LEU A 75 35.32 -27.78 20.68
N SER A 76 35.49 -26.80 21.58
CA SER A 76 36.53 -26.85 22.61
C SER A 76 36.36 -28.06 23.55
N THR A 77 37.45 -28.81 23.76
CA THR A 77 37.51 -30.02 24.61
C THR A 77 37.93 -29.72 26.05
N VAL A 78 38.22 -28.46 26.37
CA VAL A 78 38.67 -28.01 27.70
C VAL A 78 37.45 -27.67 28.56
N GLY A 79 37.51 -28.06 29.85
CA GLY A 79 36.47 -27.78 30.84
C GLY A 79 36.09 -28.97 31.70
N THR A 80 35.21 -28.71 32.66
CA THR A 80 34.57 -29.72 33.51
C THR A 80 33.50 -30.49 32.75
N ARG A 81 33.05 -31.65 33.28
CA ARG A 81 32.02 -32.49 32.64
C ARG A 81 30.75 -31.69 32.30
N LYS A 82 30.33 -30.80 33.21
CA LYS A 82 29.11 -30.01 33.05
C LYS A 82 29.22 -29.00 31.89
N GLU A 83 30.35 -28.32 31.79
CA GLU A 83 30.62 -27.35 30.73
C GLU A 83 30.72 -28.01 29.34
N LEU A 84 31.23 -29.24 29.27
CA LEU A 84 31.30 -30.01 28.02
C LEU A 84 29.90 -30.46 27.56
N ILE A 85 29.03 -30.88 28.49
CA ILE A 85 27.65 -31.27 28.16
C ILE A 85 26.86 -30.06 27.65
N GLU A 86 26.93 -28.94 28.37
CA GLU A 86 26.20 -27.71 28.00
C GLU A 86 26.59 -27.24 26.58
N ARG A 87 27.89 -27.24 26.27
CA ARG A 87 28.42 -26.87 24.96
C ARG A 87 27.99 -27.82 23.84
N LEU A 88 27.93 -29.13 24.12
CA LEU A 88 27.48 -30.14 23.14
C LEU A 88 25.97 -30.07 22.88
N CYS A 89 25.19 -29.70 23.89
CA CYS A 89 23.74 -29.48 23.74
C CYS A 89 23.45 -28.22 22.92
N GLU A 90 24.15 -27.11 23.19
CA GLU A 90 23.96 -25.85 22.43
C GLU A 90 24.31 -26.00 20.94
N ASP A 91 25.32 -26.80 20.61
CA ASP A 91 25.71 -27.09 19.22
C ASP A 91 24.69 -27.99 18.49
N ALA A 92 24.10 -28.95 19.21
CA ALA A 92 23.02 -29.77 18.67
C ALA A 92 21.76 -28.94 18.35
N GLU A 93 21.50 -27.89 19.14
CA GLU A 93 20.40 -26.94 18.88
C GLU A 93 20.73 -25.97 17.73
N LYS A 94 21.99 -25.52 17.58
CA LYS A 94 22.38 -24.58 16.52
C LYS A 94 22.41 -25.18 15.12
N ASN A 95 22.87 -26.42 14.95
CA ASN A 95 22.85 -27.09 13.65
C ASN A 95 21.41 -27.28 13.10
N SER A 96 20.37 -27.17 13.94
CA SER A 96 18.97 -27.18 13.50
C SER A 96 18.52 -25.89 12.80
N LEU A 97 19.18 -24.75 13.05
CA LEU A 97 18.84 -23.49 12.40
C LEU A 97 19.46 -23.43 10.99
N ASP A 98 20.70 -23.88 10.84
CA ASP A 98 21.44 -23.79 9.57
C ASP A 98 20.95 -24.79 8.49
N GLU A 99 20.32 -25.91 8.87
CA GLU A 99 19.64 -26.80 7.90
C GLU A 99 18.26 -26.27 7.46
N VAL A 100 17.52 -25.57 8.33
CA VAL A 100 16.27 -24.88 7.95
C VAL A 100 16.54 -23.71 6.99
N PHE A 101 17.65 -22.98 7.19
CA PHE A 101 18.05 -21.88 6.29
C PHE A 101 18.47 -22.36 4.88
N LYS A 102 19.01 -23.57 4.74
CA LYS A 102 19.42 -24.10 3.42
C LYS A 102 18.27 -24.66 2.59
N GLU A 103 17.18 -25.14 3.21
CA GLU A 103 15.96 -25.53 2.48
C GLU A 103 15.11 -24.33 2.02
N GLU A 104 15.31 -23.14 2.59
CA GLU A 104 14.64 -21.90 2.14
C GLU A 104 15.36 -21.25 0.94
N GLU A 105 16.69 -21.31 0.84
CA GLU A 105 17.44 -20.76 -0.31
C GLU A 105 17.25 -21.53 -1.63
N GLU A 106 16.93 -22.83 -1.59
CA GLU A 106 16.58 -23.60 -2.81
C GLU A 106 15.10 -23.45 -3.21
N LYS A 107 14.23 -22.90 -2.35
CA LYS A 107 12.83 -22.56 -2.69
C LYS A 107 12.67 -21.15 -3.28
N GLU A 108 13.67 -20.28 -3.17
CA GLU A 108 13.66 -18.93 -3.77
C GLU A 108 14.06 -18.88 -5.26
N LYS A 109 14.33 -20.02 -5.90
CA LYS A 109 14.57 -20.08 -7.37
C LYS A 109 13.45 -20.69 -8.21
N ASP A 110 12.31 -20.99 -7.61
CA ASP A 110 11.11 -21.40 -8.34
C ASP A 110 9.82 -20.85 -7.69
N SER A 111 9.57 -19.55 -7.86
CA SER A 111 8.28 -18.95 -7.52
C SER A 111 7.77 -18.05 -8.65
N GLY A 112 7.70 -18.60 -9.86
CA GLY A 112 6.75 -18.16 -10.88
C GLY A 112 5.39 -18.83 -10.64
N LYS A 113 4.75 -18.55 -9.50
CA LYS A 113 3.34 -18.93 -9.28
C LYS A 113 2.52 -17.65 -9.20
N GLU A 114 1.75 -17.42 -10.26
CA GLU A 114 0.66 -16.45 -10.29
C GLU A 114 -0.20 -16.63 -9.03
N GLU A 115 -0.22 -15.60 -8.17
CA GLU A 115 -1.19 -15.52 -7.09
C GLU A 115 -2.58 -15.44 -7.75
N LYS A 116 -3.38 -16.50 -7.60
CA LYS A 116 -4.78 -16.50 -8.05
C LYS A 116 -5.51 -15.31 -7.42
N ILE A 117 -6.04 -14.44 -8.26
CA ILE A 117 -6.94 -13.36 -7.89
C ILE A 117 -8.13 -13.98 -7.14
N VAL A 118 -8.28 -13.66 -5.86
CA VAL A 118 -9.34 -14.19 -5.01
C VAL A 118 -10.55 -13.27 -5.15
N THR A 119 -11.61 -13.76 -5.81
CA THR A 119 -12.88 -13.05 -5.97
C THR A 119 -13.61 -12.91 -4.64
N ALA A 120 -14.03 -11.69 -4.32
CA ALA A 120 -14.83 -11.38 -3.14
C ALA A 120 -16.32 -11.64 -3.45
N THR A 121 -17.04 -12.34 -2.57
CA THR A 121 -18.46 -12.68 -2.80
C THR A 121 -19.34 -11.71 -2.02
N LYS A 122 -20.04 -10.80 -2.71
CA LYS A 122 -21.06 -9.94 -2.08
C LYS A 122 -22.41 -10.64 -2.07
N LYS A 123 -22.93 -10.89 -0.87
CA LYS A 123 -24.29 -11.40 -0.67
C LYS A 123 -24.90 -10.64 0.50
N GLY A 124 -25.97 -9.89 0.22
CA GLY A 124 -26.52 -8.90 1.16
C GLY A 124 -25.80 -7.55 1.10
N ALA A 125 -25.86 -6.76 2.18
CA ALA A 125 -25.28 -5.41 2.22
C ALA A 125 -23.76 -5.36 2.42
N ALA A 126 -23.15 -6.43 2.95
CA ALA A 126 -21.70 -6.52 3.13
C ALA A 126 -21.09 -7.66 2.32
N VAL A 127 -19.80 -7.51 2.02
CA VAL A 127 -19.00 -8.49 1.28
C VAL A 127 -18.53 -9.55 2.27
N LEU A 128 -18.72 -10.82 1.94
CA LEU A 128 -18.24 -11.91 2.79
C LEU A 128 -16.71 -11.93 2.80
N ASP A 129 -16.15 -12.08 3.98
CA ASP A 129 -14.71 -12.15 4.15
C ASP A 129 -14.10 -13.28 3.30
N GLN A 130 -12.99 -12.97 2.64
CA GLN A 130 -12.29 -13.90 1.75
C GLN A 130 -11.91 -15.23 2.41
N GLY A 131 -11.66 -15.25 3.73
CA GLY A 131 -11.29 -16.45 4.47
C GLY A 131 -12.45 -17.37 4.84
N ILE A 132 -13.70 -16.96 4.56
CA ILE A 132 -14.87 -17.83 4.71
C ILE A 132 -14.81 -18.94 3.64
N PRO A 133 -15.07 -20.22 3.98
CA PRO A 133 -15.11 -21.29 2.99
C PRO A 133 -16.17 -21.08 1.91
N ASP A 134 -15.88 -21.47 0.66
CA ASP A 134 -16.77 -21.20 -0.49
C ASP A 134 -18.15 -21.86 -0.35
N HIS A 135 -18.23 -23.05 0.25
CA HIS A 135 -19.50 -23.70 0.55
C HIS A 135 -20.36 -22.89 1.54
N THR A 136 -19.74 -22.15 2.47
CA THR A 136 -20.44 -21.24 3.38
C THR A 136 -20.86 -19.98 2.63
N LYS A 137 -19.98 -19.40 1.80
CA LYS A 137 -20.30 -18.22 0.98
C LYS A 137 -21.51 -18.46 0.06
N ALA A 138 -21.68 -19.69 -0.42
CA ALA A 138 -22.81 -20.07 -1.28
C ALA A 138 -24.17 -19.98 -0.57
N HIS A 139 -24.24 -20.16 0.75
CA HIS A 139 -25.50 -20.34 1.50
C HIS A 139 -25.76 -19.32 2.62
N TYR A 140 -24.82 -18.41 2.85
CA TYR A 140 -24.90 -17.42 3.92
C TYR A 140 -24.63 -16.01 3.39
N HIS A 141 -25.22 -15.02 4.04
CA HIS A 141 -24.96 -13.60 3.81
C HIS A 141 -24.74 -12.87 5.14
N VAL A 142 -24.16 -11.67 5.13
CA VAL A 142 -23.99 -10.89 6.38
C VAL A 142 -25.35 -10.40 6.86
N LEU A 143 -25.64 -10.61 8.15
CA LEU A 143 -26.89 -10.19 8.76
C LEU A 143 -27.01 -8.66 8.76
N GLN A 144 -28.17 -8.18 8.34
CA GLN A 144 -28.55 -6.77 8.41
C GLN A 144 -29.89 -6.61 9.14
N GLN A 145 -29.94 -5.72 10.13
CA GLN A 145 -31.17 -5.32 10.83
C GLN A 145 -31.36 -3.81 10.72
N GLY A 146 -32.23 -3.38 9.79
CA GLY A 146 -32.37 -1.96 9.43
C GLY A 146 -31.04 -1.41 8.92
N ASP A 147 -30.56 -0.33 9.54
CA ASP A 147 -29.27 0.29 9.22
C ASP A 147 -28.06 -0.39 9.90
N ASN A 148 -28.29 -1.46 10.68
CA ASN A 148 -27.23 -2.17 11.39
C ASN A 148 -26.75 -3.37 10.56
N ILE A 149 -25.60 -3.23 9.93
CA ILE A 149 -24.87 -4.32 9.25
C ILE A 149 -23.88 -4.91 10.25
N TYR A 150 -24.02 -6.21 10.58
CA TYR A 150 -23.17 -6.88 11.56
C TYR A 150 -21.84 -7.34 10.97
N ASP A 151 -21.03 -6.36 10.57
CA ASP A 151 -19.66 -6.52 10.07
C ASP A 151 -18.72 -5.51 10.76
N ALA A 152 -17.64 -6.01 11.35
CA ALA A 152 -16.65 -5.19 12.03
C ALA A 152 -15.23 -5.54 11.58
N MET A 153 -14.59 -4.59 10.92
CA MET A 153 -13.14 -4.59 10.68
C MET A 153 -12.45 -3.78 11.79
N LEU A 154 -11.56 -4.44 12.52
CA LEU A 154 -10.82 -3.86 13.62
C LEU A 154 -9.33 -3.85 13.31
N ASN A 155 -8.64 -2.81 13.73
CA ASN A 155 -7.19 -2.69 13.56
C ASN A 155 -6.52 -2.24 14.85
N GLN A 156 -5.29 -2.70 15.06
CA GLN A 156 -4.47 -2.34 16.19
C GLN A 156 -3.01 -2.27 15.78
N THR A 157 -2.44 -1.08 15.90
CA THR A 157 -1.01 -0.88 15.71
C THR A 157 -0.36 -0.37 17.00
N ASN A 158 0.80 -0.93 17.34
CA ASN A 158 1.69 -0.40 18.36
C ASN A 158 3.13 -0.51 17.87
N VAL A 159 3.70 0.64 17.51
CA VAL A 159 5.03 0.75 16.93
C VAL A 159 6.12 0.33 17.92
N GLY A 160 6.02 0.74 19.19
CA GLY A 160 7.00 0.40 20.22
C GLY A 160 7.08 -1.11 20.52
N HIS A 161 5.94 -1.79 20.47
CA HIS A 161 5.82 -3.24 20.74
C HIS A 161 5.76 -4.12 19.48
N ASN A 162 6.06 -3.56 18.29
CA ASN A 162 6.05 -4.29 17.02
C ASN A 162 4.73 -4.99 16.67
N ASN A 163 3.60 -4.43 17.14
CA ASN A 163 2.28 -4.97 16.84
C ASN A 163 1.67 -4.22 15.66
N ASN A 164 1.12 -4.97 14.69
CA ASN A 164 0.29 -4.48 13.60
C ASN A 164 -0.70 -5.59 13.26
N LYS A 165 -1.90 -5.54 13.83
CA LYS A 165 -2.84 -6.67 13.88
C LYS A 165 -4.22 -6.23 13.41
N PHE A 166 -4.88 -7.07 12.63
CA PHE A 166 -6.28 -6.90 12.27
C PHE A 166 -7.16 -7.95 12.95
N TYR A 167 -8.45 -7.64 13.06
CA TYR A 167 -9.49 -8.56 13.47
C TYR A 167 -10.79 -8.27 12.71
N VAL A 168 -11.28 -9.25 11.96
CA VAL A 168 -12.60 -9.23 11.29
C VAL A 168 -13.59 -10.02 12.14
N ILE A 169 -14.80 -9.50 12.27
CA ILE A 169 -15.96 -10.16 12.88
C ILE A 169 -17.14 -10.00 11.91
N GLN A 170 -17.73 -11.10 11.45
CA GLN A 170 -18.92 -11.08 10.61
C GLN A 170 -19.99 -12.00 11.18
N LEU A 171 -21.21 -11.49 11.35
CA LEU A 171 -22.38 -12.32 11.69
C LEU A 171 -23.07 -12.71 10.39
N LEU A 172 -23.13 -14.01 10.14
CA LEU A 172 -23.69 -14.62 8.95
C LEU A 172 -25.09 -15.19 9.24
N GLU A 173 -26.04 -14.92 8.35
CA GLU A 173 -27.39 -15.49 8.34
C GLU A 173 -27.50 -16.43 7.12
N SER A 174 -28.08 -17.62 7.32
CA SER A 174 -28.34 -18.53 6.20
C SER A 174 -29.46 -18.02 5.32
N ASP A 175 -29.41 -18.28 4.02
CA ASP A 175 -30.45 -17.82 3.09
C ASP A 175 -31.82 -18.43 3.33
N ASP A 176 -31.90 -19.50 4.13
CA ASP A 176 -33.16 -20.10 4.56
C ASP A 176 -33.68 -19.51 5.89
N TRP A 177 -32.98 -18.52 6.45
CA TRP A 177 -33.28 -17.80 7.70
C TRP A 177 -33.35 -18.68 8.96
N LYS A 178 -32.81 -19.91 8.91
CA LYS A 178 -32.89 -20.87 10.03
C LYS A 178 -31.67 -20.90 10.92
N THR A 179 -30.50 -20.54 10.38
CA THR A 179 -29.23 -20.70 11.08
C THR A 179 -28.37 -19.46 10.97
N TYR A 180 -27.59 -19.22 12.02
CA TYR A 180 -26.71 -18.07 12.12
C TYR A 180 -25.31 -18.54 12.50
N MET A 181 -24.28 -17.85 12.04
CA MET A 181 -22.89 -18.15 12.39
C MET A 181 -22.14 -16.86 12.67
N VAL A 182 -21.15 -16.91 13.57
CA VAL A 182 -20.24 -15.78 13.79
C VAL A 182 -18.86 -16.18 13.30
N TYR A 183 -18.42 -15.52 12.24
CA TYR A 183 -17.12 -15.69 11.65
C TYR A 183 -16.12 -14.69 12.22
N ASN A 184 -14.91 -15.18 12.51
CA ASN A 184 -13.80 -14.41 13.01
C ASN A 184 -12.55 -14.68 12.17
N ARG A 185 -11.84 -13.63 11.78
CA ARG A 185 -10.50 -13.74 11.19
C ARG A 185 -9.54 -12.76 11.83
N TRP A 186 -8.34 -13.19 12.19
CA TRP A 186 -7.36 -12.31 12.83
C TRP A 186 -5.94 -12.67 12.44
N GLY A 187 -5.05 -11.69 12.50
CA GLY A 187 -3.65 -11.91 12.15
C GLY A 187 -2.87 -10.62 12.04
N ARG A 188 -1.69 -10.71 11.44
CA ARG A 188 -0.89 -9.54 11.08
C ARG A 188 -1.48 -8.87 9.83
N VAL A 189 -1.61 -7.54 9.84
CA VAL A 189 -2.09 -6.80 8.65
C VAL A 189 -1.21 -7.14 7.46
N GLY A 190 -1.82 -7.47 6.32
CA GLY A 190 -1.09 -7.89 5.13
C GLY A 190 -0.80 -9.39 5.03
N VAL A 191 -1.12 -10.21 6.03
CA VAL A 191 -0.86 -11.66 6.00
C VAL A 191 -2.17 -12.44 6.14
N LYS A 192 -2.23 -13.64 5.55
CA LYS A 192 -3.34 -14.55 5.76
C LYS A 192 -3.45 -14.87 7.25
N GLY A 193 -4.59 -14.50 7.84
CA GLY A 193 -4.87 -14.68 9.25
C GLY A 193 -5.36 -16.10 9.60
N GLN A 194 -5.51 -16.34 10.89
CA GLN A 194 -6.28 -17.48 11.41
C GLN A 194 -7.77 -17.18 11.33
N THR A 195 -8.58 -18.20 11.13
CA THR A 195 -10.03 -18.09 11.04
C THR A 195 -10.71 -18.98 12.08
N LYS A 196 -11.93 -18.60 12.48
CA LYS A 196 -12.79 -19.42 13.33
C LYS A 196 -14.24 -19.10 13.05
N LEU A 197 -15.04 -20.14 12.87
CA LEU A 197 -16.48 -20.07 12.69
C LEU A 197 -17.17 -20.58 13.96
N HIS A 198 -18.10 -19.80 14.49
CA HIS A 198 -18.87 -20.13 15.68
C HIS A 198 -20.32 -20.39 15.28
N GLY A 199 -20.92 -21.45 15.84
CA GLY A 199 -22.27 -21.91 15.50
C GLY A 199 -22.27 -23.32 14.90
N PRO A 200 -23.32 -23.69 14.14
CA PRO A 200 -24.50 -22.88 13.83
C PRO A 200 -25.37 -22.60 15.07
N PHE A 201 -25.87 -21.38 15.17
CA PHE A 201 -26.88 -20.98 16.14
C PHE A 201 -28.27 -21.07 15.50
N THR A 202 -29.26 -21.50 16.26
CA THR A 202 -30.68 -21.52 15.82
C THR A 202 -31.44 -20.25 16.22
N SER A 203 -30.84 -19.41 17.06
CA SER A 203 -31.41 -18.13 17.51
C SER A 203 -30.56 -16.97 17.02
N GLN A 204 -31.20 -16.05 16.29
CA GLN A 204 -30.59 -14.80 15.84
C GLN A 204 -30.01 -14.01 17.02
N GLN A 205 -30.76 -13.91 18.12
CA GLN A 205 -30.32 -13.17 19.30
C GLN A 205 -29.05 -13.77 19.94
N ALA A 206 -28.92 -15.10 19.94
CA ALA A 206 -27.73 -15.75 20.46
C ALA A 206 -26.49 -15.43 19.62
N ALA A 207 -26.62 -15.40 18.28
CA ALA A 207 -25.54 -15.01 17.39
C ALA A 207 -25.17 -13.52 17.54
N ILE A 208 -26.17 -12.63 17.70
CA ILE A 208 -25.94 -11.21 17.96
C ILE A 208 -25.17 -11.01 19.26
N VAL A 209 -25.56 -11.69 20.34
CA VAL A 209 -24.85 -11.60 21.63
C VAL A 209 -23.40 -12.07 21.51
N GLU A 210 -23.13 -13.16 20.77
CA GLU A 210 -21.76 -13.62 20.53
C GLU A 210 -20.93 -12.57 19.75
N PHE A 211 -21.51 -11.99 18.70
CA PHE A 211 -20.88 -10.92 17.92
C PHE A 211 -20.56 -9.69 18.80
N GLU A 212 -21.55 -9.18 19.54
CA GLU A 212 -21.42 -7.98 20.36
C GLU A 212 -20.46 -8.19 21.53
N SER A 213 -20.54 -9.35 22.20
CA SER A 213 -19.60 -9.76 23.24
C SER A 213 -18.18 -9.76 22.71
N LYS A 214 -17.97 -10.32 21.52
CA LYS A 214 -16.63 -10.38 20.95
C LYS A 214 -16.13 -9.03 20.44
N PHE A 215 -17.01 -8.17 19.94
CA PHE A 215 -16.68 -6.78 19.61
C PHE A 215 -16.23 -6.05 20.88
N PHE A 216 -17.05 -6.09 21.93
CA PHE A 216 -16.76 -5.47 23.22
C PHE A 216 -15.44 -5.98 23.83
N ASN A 217 -15.19 -7.28 23.82
CA ASN A 217 -13.95 -7.86 24.33
C ASN A 217 -12.69 -7.39 23.59
N LYS A 218 -12.80 -6.93 22.34
CA LYS A 218 -11.66 -6.44 21.54
C LYS A 218 -11.53 -4.92 21.55
N THR A 219 -12.64 -4.19 21.66
CA THR A 219 -12.67 -2.72 21.53
C THR A 219 -12.95 -2.01 22.84
N ASN A 220 -13.50 -2.69 23.85
CA ASN A 220 -14.07 -2.13 25.07
C ASN A 220 -15.20 -1.10 24.80
N ASN A 221 -15.87 -1.23 23.65
CA ASN A 221 -17.01 -0.41 23.25
C ASN A 221 -18.22 -1.31 22.96
N TYR A 222 -19.43 -0.82 23.25
CA TYR A 222 -20.66 -1.50 22.87
C TYR A 222 -20.95 -1.30 21.38
N TRP A 223 -21.39 -2.37 20.70
CA TRP A 223 -21.73 -2.32 19.28
C TRP A 223 -22.86 -1.32 18.96
N SER A 224 -23.84 -1.20 19.85
CA SER A 224 -24.92 -0.22 19.76
C SER A 224 -24.42 1.23 19.70
N ASN A 225 -23.30 1.52 20.37
CA ASN A 225 -22.73 2.87 20.51
C ASN A 225 -21.51 3.06 19.60
N ARG A 226 -21.33 2.22 18.58
CA ARG A 226 -20.16 2.25 17.69
C ARG A 226 -19.97 3.58 16.95
N LYS A 227 -21.02 4.38 16.78
CA LYS A 227 -20.92 5.73 16.18
C LYS A 227 -20.17 6.72 17.08
N ASP A 228 -20.23 6.52 18.39
CA ASP A 228 -19.50 7.28 19.41
C ASP A 228 -18.26 6.50 19.91
N PHE A 229 -17.52 5.90 18.98
CA PHE A 229 -16.40 5.01 19.30
C PHE A 229 -15.27 5.73 20.04
N VAL A 230 -14.83 5.15 21.16
CA VAL A 230 -13.67 5.64 21.92
C VAL A 230 -12.49 4.67 21.80
N CYS A 231 -11.35 5.17 21.33
CA CYS A 231 -10.13 4.37 21.26
C CYS A 231 -9.48 4.22 22.66
N TYR A 232 -9.31 2.97 23.12
CA TYR A 232 -8.62 2.67 24.36
C TYR A 232 -7.19 2.14 24.12
N PRO A 233 -6.21 2.47 24.99
CA PRO A 233 -4.85 1.94 24.88
C PRO A 233 -4.84 0.40 24.87
N ARG A 234 -4.10 -0.18 23.92
CA ARG A 234 -3.97 -1.65 23.74
C ARG A 234 -5.28 -2.39 23.40
N CYS A 235 -6.35 -1.67 23.05
CA CYS A 235 -7.54 -2.23 22.42
C CYS A 235 -7.46 -2.06 20.90
N TYR A 236 -8.32 -2.78 20.18
CA TYR A 236 -8.49 -2.56 18.75
C TYR A 236 -9.37 -1.33 18.51
N ALA A 237 -9.07 -0.58 17.45
CA ALA A 237 -9.95 0.46 16.93
C ALA A 237 -10.86 -0.11 15.84
N TRP A 238 -12.12 0.33 15.82
CA TRP A 238 -13.04 0.00 14.74
C TRP A 238 -12.82 0.92 13.53
N LEU A 239 -12.71 0.30 12.37
CA LEU A 239 -12.66 0.98 11.08
C LEU A 239 -14.06 1.00 10.51
N GLU A 240 -14.60 2.21 10.36
CA GLU A 240 -15.89 2.42 9.75
C GLU A 240 -15.75 2.13 8.25
N MET A 241 -16.53 1.18 7.78
CA MET A 241 -16.59 0.79 6.38
C MET A 241 -17.85 1.40 5.78
N ASP A 242 -17.72 2.05 4.62
CA ASP A 242 -18.86 2.55 3.86
C ASP A 242 -19.52 1.36 3.15
N TYR A 243 -20.73 1.00 3.57
CA TYR A 243 -21.56 -0.04 2.92
C TYR A 243 -22.73 0.59 2.16
N ASP A 244 -22.82 1.92 2.14
CA ASP A 244 -23.83 2.63 1.38
C ASP A 244 -23.46 2.55 -0.10
N GLU A 245 -23.93 1.49 -0.75
CA GLU A 245 -24.48 1.52 -2.08
C GLU A 245 -25.05 0.13 -2.42
N LYS A 246 -26.13 0.14 -3.20
CA LYS A 246 -26.70 -1.06 -3.83
C LYS A 246 -25.75 -1.61 -4.90
N GLU A 247 -24.45 -1.75 -4.59
CA GLU A 247 -23.50 -2.39 -5.47
C GLU A 247 -23.93 -3.86 -5.54
N LYS A 248 -24.53 -4.27 -6.65
CA LYS A 248 -24.30 -5.61 -7.14
C LYS A 248 -22.92 -5.54 -7.76
N GLU A 249 -21.86 -5.78 -6.99
CA GLU A 249 -20.60 -6.18 -7.62
C GLU A 249 -20.91 -7.50 -8.32
N SER A 250 -20.96 -7.41 -9.64
CA SER A 250 -20.88 -8.56 -10.52
C SER A 250 -19.64 -9.34 -10.14
N ASP A 251 -19.74 -10.66 -10.23
CA ASP A 251 -18.58 -11.49 -10.44
C ASP A 251 -17.78 -10.85 -11.58
N LEU A 252 -16.71 -10.12 -11.24
CA LEU A 252 -15.55 -10.03 -12.09
C LEU A 252 -14.95 -11.45 -12.08
N GLU A 253 -15.67 -12.40 -12.69
CA GLU A 253 -15.01 -13.25 -13.63
C GLU A 253 -14.17 -12.28 -14.46
N GLU A 254 -12.86 -12.37 -14.31
CA GLU A 254 -12.00 -12.18 -15.45
C GLU A 254 -12.63 -13.02 -16.58
N LYS A 255 -13.47 -12.38 -17.39
CA LYS A 255 -13.49 -12.64 -18.81
C LYS A 255 -12.09 -12.26 -19.29
N THR A 256 -11.17 -13.18 -19.03
CA THR A 256 -10.02 -13.51 -19.83
C THR A 256 -10.51 -13.59 -21.28
N GLY A 257 -10.69 -12.43 -21.91
CA GLY A 257 -11.34 -12.35 -23.21
C GLY A 257 -11.84 -10.97 -23.68
N SER A 258 -12.31 -10.05 -22.82
CA SER A 258 -12.69 -8.71 -23.32
C SER A 258 -11.51 -7.76 -23.19
N SER A 259 -10.60 -7.83 -24.16
CA SER A 259 -9.44 -6.93 -24.23
C SER A 259 -9.88 -5.46 -24.09
N VAL A 260 -9.05 -4.61 -23.48
CA VAL A 260 -9.17 -3.13 -23.58
C VAL A 260 -9.40 -2.69 -25.04
N GLY A 261 -8.89 -3.47 -26.00
CA GLY A 261 -9.12 -3.29 -27.44
C GLY A 261 -10.54 -3.57 -27.95
N ALA A 262 -11.42 -4.25 -27.21
CA ALA A 262 -12.83 -4.46 -27.56
C ALA A 262 -13.69 -3.26 -27.12
N GLN A 263 -13.51 -2.79 -25.88
CA GLN A 263 -14.18 -1.57 -25.38
C GLN A 263 -13.79 -0.32 -26.20
N LEU A 264 -12.54 -0.23 -26.63
CA LEU A 264 -12.08 0.86 -27.52
C LEU A 264 -12.70 0.84 -28.93
N ARG A 265 -13.32 -0.27 -29.35
CA ARG A 265 -13.91 -0.43 -30.70
C ARG A 265 -15.42 -0.16 -30.75
N GLU A 266 -16.10 -0.24 -29.60
CA GLU A 266 -17.56 -0.07 -29.50
C GLU A 266 -17.97 1.28 -28.91
N THR A 267 -17.02 2.06 -28.39
CA THR A 267 -17.32 3.35 -27.76
C THR A 267 -17.63 4.47 -28.76
N LYS A 268 -18.52 5.38 -28.36
CA LYS A 268 -18.86 6.63 -29.06
C LYS A 268 -17.78 7.70 -28.92
N LEU A 269 -16.80 7.50 -28.03
CA LEU A 269 -15.70 8.42 -27.80
C LEU A 269 -14.66 8.39 -28.92
N GLU A 270 -14.04 9.54 -29.19
CA GLU A 270 -12.85 9.58 -30.05
C GLU A 270 -11.74 8.71 -29.45
N GLN A 271 -11.03 7.95 -30.30
CA GLN A 271 -10.03 6.98 -29.86
C GLN A 271 -8.95 7.56 -28.92
N ARG A 272 -8.53 8.82 -29.14
CA ARG A 272 -7.54 9.50 -28.28
C ARG A 272 -8.08 9.70 -26.87
N ILE A 273 -9.33 10.17 -26.77
CA ILE A 273 -10.04 10.35 -25.49
C ILE A 273 -10.29 8.99 -24.85
N ALA A 274 -10.80 8.02 -25.59
CA ALA A 274 -11.11 6.68 -25.09
C ALA A 274 -9.87 6.01 -24.45
N LYS A 275 -8.70 6.10 -25.09
CA LYS A 275 -7.43 5.60 -24.53
C LYS A 275 -7.07 6.30 -23.22
N PHE A 276 -7.26 7.62 -23.14
CA PHE A 276 -6.95 8.39 -21.95
C PHE A 276 -7.92 8.08 -20.79
N ILE A 277 -9.22 8.00 -21.05
CA ILE A 277 -10.23 7.63 -20.04
C ILE A 277 -9.99 6.20 -19.54
N SER A 278 -9.66 5.27 -20.43
CA SER A 278 -9.31 3.90 -20.05
C SER A 278 -8.07 3.85 -19.15
N LEU A 279 -7.11 4.76 -19.34
CA LEU A 279 -5.92 4.86 -18.50
C LEU A 279 -6.24 5.37 -17.10
N ILE A 280 -6.97 6.48 -16.97
CA ILE A 280 -7.22 7.12 -15.67
C ILE A 280 -8.33 6.43 -14.87
N CYS A 281 -9.29 5.78 -15.54
CA CYS A 281 -10.38 5.03 -14.90
C CYS A 281 -10.05 3.53 -14.71
N ASN A 282 -8.77 3.18 -14.67
CA ASN A 282 -8.34 1.79 -14.47
C ASN A 282 -8.24 1.45 -12.97
N ILE A 283 -9.25 0.73 -12.46
CA ILE A 283 -9.31 0.29 -11.07
C ILE A 283 -8.09 -0.56 -10.70
N SER A 284 -7.65 -1.48 -11.56
CA SER A 284 -6.48 -2.33 -11.30
C SER A 284 -5.19 -1.51 -11.12
N MET A 285 -5.00 -0.47 -11.94
CA MET A 285 -3.89 0.47 -11.80
C MET A 285 -3.98 1.22 -10.48
N MET A 286 -5.18 1.67 -10.08
CA MET A 286 -5.39 2.30 -8.77
C MET A 286 -5.00 1.35 -7.64
N LYS A 287 -5.44 0.08 -7.67
CA LYS A 287 -5.07 -0.93 -6.66
C LYS A 287 -3.55 -1.11 -6.56
N GLN A 288 -2.87 -1.20 -7.70
CA GLN A 288 -1.43 -1.40 -7.73
C GLN A 288 -0.65 -0.19 -7.19
N GLN A 289 -1.05 1.02 -7.55
CA GLN A 289 -0.47 2.25 -7.01
C GLN A 289 -0.67 2.37 -5.49
N MET A 290 -1.78 1.84 -4.96
CA MET A 290 -2.01 1.78 -3.52
C MET A 290 -1.06 0.82 -2.80
N MET A 291 -0.75 -0.32 -3.43
CA MET A 291 0.26 -1.25 -2.89
C MET A 291 1.64 -0.59 -2.80
N GLU A 292 2.04 0.21 -3.80
CA GLU A 292 3.32 0.93 -3.79
C GLU A 292 3.44 1.94 -2.64
N ILE A 293 2.33 2.59 -2.27
CA ILE A 293 2.29 3.55 -1.14
C ILE A 293 2.14 2.86 0.23
N GLY A 294 2.12 1.52 0.26
CA GLY A 294 2.07 0.69 1.47
C GLY A 294 0.67 0.36 1.97
N TYR A 295 -0.35 0.55 1.11
CA TYR A 295 -1.73 0.21 1.37
C TYR A 295 -2.15 -0.98 0.50
N ASN A 296 -2.30 -2.17 1.08
CA ASN A 296 -2.68 -3.36 0.32
C ASN A 296 -4.19 -3.42 0.12
N ALA A 297 -4.62 -3.00 -1.06
CA ALA A 297 -5.97 -2.99 -1.60
C ALA A 297 -6.74 -4.33 -1.52
N ASP A 298 -6.05 -5.44 -1.76
CA ASP A 298 -6.68 -6.75 -1.86
C ASP A 298 -6.86 -7.39 -0.48
N LYS A 299 -6.08 -6.93 0.49
CA LYS A 299 -6.16 -7.36 1.90
C LYS A 299 -6.96 -6.39 2.76
N LEU A 300 -7.20 -5.18 2.27
CA LEU A 300 -7.93 -4.09 2.91
C LEU A 300 -8.90 -3.53 1.86
N PRO A 301 -10.21 -3.83 1.93
CA PRO A 301 -11.13 -3.52 0.85
C PRO A 301 -11.13 -2.01 0.57
N LEU A 302 -10.64 -1.66 -0.63
CA LEU A 302 -10.42 -0.28 -1.08
C LEU A 302 -11.67 0.58 -1.12
N GLY A 303 -12.79 0.00 -1.56
CA GLY A 303 -14.00 0.76 -1.89
C GLY A 303 -14.77 1.27 -0.68
N LYS A 304 -14.26 1.07 0.54
CA LYS A 304 -15.07 1.24 1.76
C LYS A 304 -14.40 2.04 2.86
N LEU A 305 -13.21 2.61 2.65
CA LEU A 305 -12.67 3.54 3.64
C LEU A 305 -13.55 4.79 3.67
N SER A 306 -14.31 4.95 4.75
CA SER A 306 -15.19 6.09 4.91
C SER A 306 -14.41 7.41 4.85
N LYS A 307 -15.04 8.46 4.30
CA LYS A 307 -14.52 9.83 4.35
C LYS A 307 -14.14 10.25 5.78
N SER A 308 -14.90 9.80 6.79
CA SER A 308 -14.60 10.03 8.21
C SER A 308 -13.25 9.42 8.62
N THR A 309 -12.90 8.23 8.13
CA THR A 309 -11.62 7.57 8.41
C THR A 309 -10.45 8.29 7.74
N ILE A 310 -10.62 8.78 6.51
CA ILE A 310 -9.62 9.61 5.82
C ILE A 310 -9.37 10.92 6.58
N LEU A 311 -10.44 11.61 7.03
CA LEU A 311 -10.33 12.83 7.83
C LEU A 311 -9.65 12.59 9.19
N ARG A 312 -9.95 11.47 9.87
CA ARG A 312 -9.22 11.05 11.07
C ARG A 312 -7.74 10.82 10.78
N GLY A 313 -7.40 10.25 9.63
CA GLY A 313 -6.02 10.09 9.17
C GLY A 313 -5.28 11.44 9.12
N TYR A 314 -5.90 12.46 8.53
CA TYR A 314 -5.34 13.82 8.52
C TYR A 314 -5.17 14.42 9.91
N ASP A 315 -6.15 14.29 10.81
CA ASP A 315 -6.08 14.80 12.18
C ASP A 315 -4.88 14.21 12.95
N VAL A 316 -4.64 12.90 12.81
CA VAL A 316 -3.49 12.28 13.46
C VAL A 316 -2.18 12.78 12.85
N LEU A 317 -2.09 12.92 11.52
CA LEU A 317 -0.92 13.52 10.87
C LEU A 317 -0.68 14.96 11.29
N LYS A 318 -1.75 15.72 11.57
CA LYS A 318 -1.67 17.08 12.13
C LYS A 318 -1.05 17.09 13.53
N ARG A 319 -1.50 16.20 14.39
CA ARG A 319 -0.92 16.03 15.73
C ARG A 319 0.54 15.56 15.67
N ILE A 320 0.92 14.75 14.67
CA ILE A 320 2.31 14.36 14.42
C ILE A 320 3.13 15.58 14.01
N ALA A 321 2.62 16.40 13.09
CA ALA A 321 3.26 17.61 12.62
C ALA A 321 3.58 18.59 13.76
N ASP A 322 2.70 18.70 14.77
CA ASP A 322 2.92 19.59 15.91
C ASP A 322 4.08 19.13 16.81
N VAL A 323 4.36 17.82 16.83
CA VAL A 323 5.38 17.19 17.70
C VAL A 323 6.68 16.92 16.94
N ILE A 324 6.66 16.90 15.61
CA ILE A 324 7.84 16.60 14.79
C ILE A 324 8.95 17.64 15.02
N GLY A 325 10.19 17.18 15.18
CA GLY A 325 11.33 18.03 15.54
C GLY A 325 11.46 18.35 17.03
N GLN A 326 10.49 17.99 17.88
CA GLN A 326 10.65 18.01 19.33
C GLN A 326 11.36 16.74 19.82
N SER A 327 12.06 16.81 20.95
CA SER A 327 12.73 15.66 21.60
C SER A 327 11.75 14.72 22.32
N ASN A 328 10.59 14.42 21.72
CA ASN A 328 9.54 13.57 22.30
C ASN A 328 9.26 12.32 21.45
N ARG A 329 10.24 11.42 21.41
CA ARG A 329 10.16 10.18 20.63
C ARG A 329 8.97 9.30 21.05
N SER A 330 8.69 9.18 22.34
CA SER A 330 7.57 8.36 22.83
C SER A 330 6.22 8.86 22.30
N LYS A 331 6.02 10.18 22.21
CA LYS A 331 4.80 10.74 21.65
C LYS A 331 4.70 10.50 20.15
N LEU A 332 5.80 10.63 19.40
CA LEU A 332 5.84 10.30 17.97
C LEU A 332 5.53 8.83 17.71
N GLU A 333 6.04 7.92 18.54
CA GLU A 333 5.71 6.49 18.47
C GLU A 333 4.23 6.23 18.75
N GLN A 334 3.65 6.90 19.75
CA GLN A 334 2.22 6.81 20.05
C GLN A 334 1.37 7.30 18.87
N LEU A 335 1.66 8.49 18.35
CA LEU A 335 0.89 9.08 17.25
C LEU A 335 1.07 8.31 15.94
N SER A 336 2.27 7.81 15.65
CA SER A 336 2.51 6.92 14.51
C SER A 336 1.70 5.63 14.64
N SER A 337 1.62 5.07 15.87
CA SER A 337 0.79 3.90 16.15
C SER A 337 -0.70 4.19 15.93
N GLU A 338 -1.16 5.36 16.35
CA GLU A 338 -2.54 5.84 16.13
C GLU A 338 -2.83 5.98 14.62
N PHE A 339 -1.92 6.59 13.85
CA PHE A 339 -2.07 6.76 12.42
C PHE A 339 -2.20 5.41 11.70
N TYR A 340 -1.29 4.47 11.98
CA TYR A 340 -1.34 3.12 11.40
C TYR A 340 -2.47 2.24 11.94
N THR A 341 -3.13 2.67 13.01
CA THR A 341 -4.36 2.05 13.50
C THR A 341 -5.55 2.54 12.70
N VAL A 342 -5.64 3.85 12.42
CA VAL A 342 -6.72 4.46 11.62
C VAL A 342 -6.60 4.12 10.13
N ILE A 343 -5.39 4.18 9.58
CA ILE A 343 -5.08 3.86 8.19
C ILE A 343 -4.22 2.59 8.21
N PRO A 344 -4.80 1.40 7.94
CA PRO A 344 -4.04 0.15 7.99
C PRO A 344 -2.94 0.13 6.92
N HIS A 345 -1.81 -0.48 7.28
CA HIS A 345 -0.65 -0.60 6.39
C HIS A 345 -0.09 -2.02 6.44
N ASP A 346 0.35 -2.50 5.28
CA ASP A 346 1.12 -3.73 5.19
C ASP A 346 2.61 -3.39 5.30
N PHE A 347 3.21 -3.77 6.43
CA PHE A 347 4.66 -3.60 6.66
C PHE A 347 5.45 -4.90 6.45
N GLY A 348 4.80 -5.97 5.96
CA GLY A 348 5.37 -7.31 5.94
C GLY A 348 5.89 -7.69 7.33
N PHE A 349 7.02 -8.38 7.43
CA PHE A 349 7.65 -8.74 8.72
C PHE A 349 8.70 -7.73 9.23
N LYS A 350 8.78 -6.54 8.62
CA LYS A 350 9.69 -5.48 9.05
C LYS A 350 9.31 -4.96 10.45
N LYS A 351 10.31 -4.46 11.19
CA LYS A 351 10.10 -3.95 12.55
C LYS A 351 9.35 -2.63 12.51
N MET A 352 8.26 -2.52 13.27
CA MET A 352 7.41 -1.33 13.26
C MET A 352 8.16 -0.04 13.63
N ARG A 353 9.20 -0.14 14.48
CA ARG A 353 10.03 1.00 14.91
C ARG A 353 10.70 1.76 13.76
N ASP A 354 10.87 1.12 12.61
CA ASP A 354 11.49 1.75 11.44
C ASP A 354 10.49 2.69 10.73
N PHE A 355 9.19 2.51 11.00
CA PHE A 355 8.09 3.25 10.40
C PHE A 355 7.56 4.38 11.28
N VAL A 356 8.27 4.77 12.35
CA VAL A 356 7.92 5.99 13.10
C VAL A 356 7.96 7.20 12.15
N ILE A 357 6.92 8.02 12.19
CA ILE A 357 6.81 9.25 11.40
C ILE A 357 7.52 10.37 12.17
N ASP A 358 8.85 10.41 12.04
CA ASP A 358 9.76 11.26 12.82
C ASP A 358 10.49 12.32 12.01
N THR A 359 10.29 12.35 10.68
CA THR A 359 10.89 13.34 9.79
C THR A 359 9.84 14.03 8.92
N PRO A 360 10.01 15.32 8.59
CA PRO A 360 9.09 16.04 7.70
C PRO A 360 8.86 15.33 6.36
N GLN A 361 9.89 14.65 5.84
CA GLN A 361 9.81 13.88 4.60
C GLN A 361 8.90 12.66 4.74
N LYS A 362 8.97 11.91 5.85
CA LYS A 362 8.04 10.80 6.12
C LYS A 362 6.61 11.32 6.29
N LEU A 363 6.42 12.42 7.00
CA LEU A 363 5.12 13.07 7.17
C LEU A 363 4.53 13.46 5.81
N LYS A 364 5.30 14.13 4.95
CA LYS A 364 4.88 14.51 3.59
C LYS A 364 4.44 13.30 2.78
N LYS A 365 5.23 12.22 2.78
CA LYS A 365 4.86 10.97 2.07
C LYS A 365 3.54 10.38 2.58
N LYS A 366 3.27 10.46 3.88
CA LYS A 366 2.00 9.99 4.46
C LYS A 366 0.83 10.92 4.16
N LEU A 367 1.06 12.22 4.04
CA LEU A 367 0.03 13.15 3.57
C LEU A 367 -0.37 12.87 2.13
N GLU A 368 0.61 12.81 1.22
CA GLU A 368 0.38 12.49 -0.20
C GLU A 368 -0.34 11.14 -0.37
N MET A 369 -0.06 10.18 0.51
CA MET A 369 -0.76 8.89 0.54
C MET A 369 -2.24 9.07 0.94
N VAL A 370 -2.55 9.79 2.02
CA VAL A 370 -3.94 10.03 2.46
C VAL A 370 -4.71 10.87 1.43
N GLU A 371 -4.05 11.82 0.75
CA GLU A 371 -4.61 12.55 -0.39
C GLU A 371 -5.01 11.58 -1.51
N ALA A 372 -4.10 10.68 -1.92
CA ALA A 372 -4.40 9.68 -2.94
C ALA A 372 -5.55 8.73 -2.53
N LEU A 373 -5.65 8.35 -1.25
CA LEU A 373 -6.79 7.55 -0.76
C LEU A 373 -8.13 8.28 -0.97
N GLY A 374 -8.16 9.60 -0.73
CA GLY A 374 -9.36 10.41 -0.96
C GLY A 374 -9.72 10.54 -2.43
N GLU A 375 -8.75 10.69 -3.33
CA GLU A 375 -9.03 10.73 -4.76
C GLU A 375 -9.52 9.39 -5.29
N ILE A 376 -9.01 8.27 -4.76
CA ILE A 376 -9.45 6.92 -5.13
C ILE A 376 -10.85 6.62 -4.59
N GLU A 377 -11.20 7.09 -3.39
CA GLU A 377 -12.57 6.97 -2.87
C GLU A 377 -13.58 7.68 -3.77
N VAL A 378 -13.26 8.91 -4.19
CA VAL A 378 -14.06 9.67 -5.18
C VAL A 378 -14.13 8.92 -6.51
N ALA A 379 -12.99 8.47 -7.03
CA ALA A 379 -12.93 7.76 -8.30
C ALA A 379 -13.74 6.47 -8.25
N THR A 380 -13.68 5.72 -7.16
CA THR A 380 -14.44 4.46 -7.01
C THR A 380 -15.93 4.74 -7.07
N LYS A 381 -16.43 5.72 -6.29
CA LYS A 381 -17.84 6.13 -6.33
C LYS A 381 -18.32 6.52 -7.72
N LEU A 382 -17.52 7.32 -8.44
CA LEU A 382 -17.82 7.72 -9.82
C LEU A 382 -17.82 6.56 -10.82
N LEU A 383 -17.11 5.46 -10.53
CA LEU A 383 -16.98 4.30 -11.43
C LEU A 383 -17.91 3.14 -11.06
N THR A 384 -18.43 3.10 -9.82
CA THR A 384 -19.33 2.03 -9.34
C THR A 384 -20.80 2.36 -9.53
N ASP A 385 -21.16 3.64 -9.60
CA ASP A 385 -22.52 4.07 -9.89
C ASP A 385 -22.95 3.64 -11.31
N ASP A 386 -24.01 2.82 -11.41
CA ASP A 386 -24.83 2.50 -12.59
C ASP A 386 -24.15 1.95 -13.88
N THR A 387 -22.85 1.60 -13.86
CA THR A 387 -22.11 1.09 -15.05
C THR A 387 -22.64 -0.22 -15.64
N MET A 388 -23.37 -1.02 -14.87
CA MET A 388 -23.87 -2.34 -15.29
C MET A 388 -25.07 -2.27 -16.26
N MET A 389 -25.69 -1.10 -16.46
CA MET A 389 -26.83 -0.92 -17.37
C MET A 389 -26.51 -0.08 -18.61
N GLU A 390 -25.27 0.39 -18.75
CA GLU A 390 -24.88 1.30 -19.82
C GLU A 390 -24.27 0.55 -21.01
N GLU A 391 -24.74 0.87 -22.22
CA GLU A 391 -24.25 0.26 -23.47
C GLU A 391 -22.78 0.62 -23.76
N ASP A 392 -22.30 1.76 -23.27
CA ASP A 392 -20.94 2.26 -23.42
C ASP A 392 -20.37 2.76 -22.08
N PRO A 393 -19.81 1.84 -21.26
CA PRO A 393 -19.28 2.19 -19.93
C PRO A 393 -18.18 3.26 -19.97
N LEU A 394 -17.37 3.28 -21.02
CA LEU A 394 -16.27 4.24 -21.15
C LEU A 394 -16.78 5.65 -21.44
N HIS A 395 -17.81 5.77 -22.28
CA HIS A 395 -18.50 7.03 -22.51
C HIS A 395 -19.24 7.51 -21.26
N TYR A 396 -19.87 6.59 -20.52
CA TYR A 396 -20.50 6.92 -19.25
C TYR A 396 -19.48 7.49 -18.25
N HIS A 397 -18.33 6.82 -18.05
CA HIS A 397 -17.27 7.34 -17.18
C HIS A 397 -16.80 8.73 -17.61
N TYR A 398 -16.64 8.96 -18.92
CA TYR A 398 -16.27 10.27 -19.46
C TYR A 398 -17.32 11.34 -19.12
N GLN A 399 -18.61 11.04 -19.24
CA GLN A 399 -19.69 11.97 -18.89
C GLN A 399 -19.69 12.32 -17.39
N GLN A 400 -19.42 11.34 -16.52
CA GLN A 400 -19.33 11.58 -15.06
C GLN A 400 -18.17 12.51 -14.67
N LEU A 401 -17.18 12.72 -15.54
CA LEU A 401 -16.13 13.70 -15.29
C LEU A 401 -16.60 15.14 -15.42
N HIS A 402 -17.74 15.42 -16.07
CA HIS A 402 -18.22 16.79 -16.31
C HIS A 402 -17.11 17.71 -16.88
N CYS A 403 -16.27 17.14 -17.75
CA CYS A 403 -15.06 17.76 -18.24
C CYS A 403 -14.84 17.42 -19.71
N GLU A 404 -14.93 18.43 -20.57
CA GLU A 404 -14.72 18.27 -22.00
C GLU A 404 -13.22 18.18 -22.32
N LEU A 405 -12.86 17.13 -23.07
CA LEU A 405 -11.50 16.90 -23.55
C LEU A 405 -11.48 16.97 -25.08
N ILE A 406 -10.72 17.90 -25.64
CA ILE A 406 -10.57 18.07 -27.09
C ILE A 406 -9.13 17.74 -27.46
N PRO A 407 -8.86 16.63 -28.17
CA PRO A 407 -7.51 16.29 -28.60
C PRO A 407 -6.94 17.35 -29.53
N LEU A 408 -5.68 17.74 -29.29
CA LEU A 408 -4.94 18.59 -30.22
C LEU A 408 -4.24 17.74 -31.28
N ASP A 409 -4.21 18.28 -32.49
CA ASP A 409 -3.47 17.71 -33.60
C ASP A 409 -1.99 18.12 -33.53
N ASP A 410 -1.13 17.19 -33.95
CA ASP A 410 0.32 17.29 -33.79
C ASP A 410 0.95 18.41 -34.64
N ASP A 411 0.25 18.84 -35.69
CA ASP A 411 0.63 19.93 -36.60
C ASP A 411 0.16 21.31 -36.12
N SER A 412 -0.60 21.37 -35.03
CA SER A 412 -1.10 22.64 -34.49
C SER A 412 0.01 23.51 -33.87
N GLU A 413 -0.12 24.83 -34.02
CA GLU A 413 0.81 25.79 -33.40
C GLU A 413 0.83 25.67 -31.87
N GLU A 414 -0.32 25.35 -31.27
CA GLU A 414 -0.46 25.13 -29.83
C GLU A 414 0.33 23.89 -29.37
N PHE A 415 0.25 22.78 -30.12
CA PHE A 415 1.06 21.60 -29.82
C PHE A 415 2.55 21.93 -29.88
N ALA A 416 3.00 22.60 -30.94
CA ALA A 416 4.38 23.01 -31.10
C ALA A 416 4.86 23.93 -29.95
N MET A 417 4.01 24.86 -29.51
CA MET A 417 4.28 25.75 -28.38
C MET A 417 4.45 24.97 -27.08
N ILE A 418 3.52 24.07 -26.76
CA ILE A 418 3.56 23.26 -25.52
C ILE A 418 4.77 22.33 -25.54
N ALA A 419 5.05 21.68 -26.67
CA ALA A 419 6.21 20.81 -26.82
C ALA A 419 7.53 21.57 -26.65
N LYS A 420 7.61 22.79 -27.18
CA LYS A 420 8.75 23.69 -26.96
C LYS A 420 8.85 24.13 -25.50
N TYR A 421 7.73 24.46 -24.86
CA TYR A 421 7.71 24.87 -23.46
C TYR A 421 8.20 23.75 -22.54
N SER A 422 7.73 22.52 -22.74
CA SER A 422 8.18 21.32 -22.01
C SER A 422 9.69 21.11 -22.16
N ARG A 423 10.20 21.08 -23.41
CA ARG A 423 11.65 20.91 -23.68
C ARG A 423 12.51 21.99 -23.06
N ASN A 424 12.11 23.25 -23.17
CA ASN A 424 12.87 24.39 -22.64
C ASN A 424 12.90 24.42 -21.11
N THR A 425 11.94 23.78 -20.45
CA THR A 425 11.79 23.82 -18.99
C THR A 425 12.01 22.46 -18.32
N HIS A 426 12.73 21.57 -19.03
CA HIS A 426 13.35 20.41 -18.44
C HIS A 426 14.61 20.84 -17.66
N ALA A 427 14.58 20.70 -16.35
CA ALA A 427 15.66 21.15 -15.48
C ALA A 427 16.90 20.27 -15.67
N LYS A 428 18.09 20.89 -15.67
CA LYS A 428 19.36 20.18 -15.88
C LYS A 428 19.67 19.15 -14.79
N THR A 429 19.15 19.38 -13.59
CA THR A 429 19.29 18.49 -12.42
C THR A 429 18.38 17.26 -12.50
N HIS A 430 17.37 17.27 -13.38
CA HIS A 430 16.45 16.14 -13.61
C HIS A 430 16.85 15.33 -14.85
N SER A 431 18.14 14.98 -14.97
CA SER A 431 18.69 14.24 -16.12
C SER A 431 18.42 12.74 -16.11
N GLN A 432 17.69 12.24 -15.11
CA GLN A 432 17.49 10.79 -14.89
C GLN A 432 16.42 10.18 -15.79
N TYR A 433 15.66 11.01 -16.51
CA TYR A 433 14.64 10.58 -17.45
C TYR A 433 14.49 11.59 -18.59
N THR A 434 13.95 11.10 -19.71
CA THR A 434 13.43 11.90 -20.82
C THR A 434 11.92 11.72 -20.89
N VAL A 435 11.23 12.63 -21.59
CA VAL A 435 9.78 12.55 -21.75
C VAL A 435 9.41 12.68 -23.22
N ASP A 436 8.56 11.77 -23.65
CA ASP A 436 7.89 11.83 -24.95
C ASP A 436 6.43 12.27 -24.74
N ILE A 437 5.99 13.26 -25.52
CA ILE A 437 4.61 13.72 -25.49
C ILE A 437 3.78 12.74 -26.31
N VAL A 438 2.90 12.00 -25.62
CA VAL A 438 2.02 11.00 -26.25
C VAL A 438 0.78 11.65 -26.84
N GLN A 439 0.12 12.54 -26.09
CA GLN A 439 -1.09 13.23 -26.51
C GLN A 439 -1.26 14.52 -25.72
N ILE A 440 -1.83 15.54 -26.35
CA ILE A 440 -2.27 16.78 -25.69
C ILE A 440 -3.77 16.93 -25.84
N PHE A 441 -4.45 17.33 -24.77
CA PHE A 441 -5.87 17.65 -24.77
C PHE A 441 -6.06 19.10 -24.31
N LYS A 442 -6.93 19.84 -24.99
CA LYS A 442 -7.59 21.00 -24.41
C LYS A 442 -8.63 20.50 -23.43
N VAL A 443 -8.68 21.16 -22.27
CA VAL A 443 -9.54 20.76 -21.15
C VAL A 443 -10.49 21.90 -20.83
N ALA A 444 -11.79 21.62 -20.84
CA ALA A 444 -12.83 22.57 -20.43
C ALA A 444 -13.74 21.91 -19.40
N ARG A 445 -13.48 22.19 -18.12
CA ARG A 445 -14.29 21.67 -17.00
C ARG A 445 -15.54 22.53 -16.80
N GLU A 446 -16.66 21.87 -16.53
CA GLU A 446 -17.95 22.53 -16.30
C GLU A 446 -17.86 23.56 -15.15
N GLY A 447 -18.29 24.79 -15.42
CA GLY A 447 -18.31 25.91 -14.46
C GLY A 447 -16.96 26.58 -14.19
N GLU A 448 -15.83 26.06 -14.69
CA GLU A 448 -14.51 26.63 -14.43
C GLU A 448 -14.33 28.00 -15.10
N ILE A 449 -14.83 28.17 -16.33
CA ILE A 449 -14.77 29.43 -17.07
C ILE A 449 -15.56 30.51 -16.32
N GLU A 450 -16.75 30.20 -15.83
CA GLU A 450 -17.59 31.09 -15.02
C GLU A 450 -16.87 31.50 -13.73
N CYS A 451 -16.26 30.53 -13.04
CA CYS A 451 -15.49 30.77 -11.84
C CYS A 451 -14.26 31.62 -12.10
N PHE A 452 -13.58 31.45 -13.23
CA PHE A 452 -12.37 32.17 -13.59
C PHE A 452 -12.64 33.58 -14.12
N LYS A 453 -13.83 33.86 -14.68
CA LYS A 453 -14.21 35.20 -15.22
C LYS A 453 -13.95 36.35 -14.24
N LYS A 454 -14.12 36.14 -12.93
CA LYS A 454 -13.82 37.15 -11.88
C LYS A 454 -12.35 37.57 -11.82
N PHE A 455 -11.44 36.75 -12.36
CA PHE A 455 -10.00 37.00 -12.43
C PHE A 455 -9.52 37.34 -13.85
N SER A 456 -10.43 37.52 -14.81
CA SER A 456 -10.08 37.85 -16.20
C SER A 456 -9.28 39.16 -16.32
N ALA A 457 -9.58 40.14 -15.47
CA ALA A 457 -8.88 41.43 -15.40
C ALA A 457 -7.64 41.41 -14.48
N THR A 458 -7.35 40.29 -13.81
CA THR A 458 -6.19 40.17 -12.93
C THR A 458 -4.91 40.21 -13.78
N LYS A 459 -3.96 41.04 -13.36
CA LYS A 459 -2.63 41.14 -13.99
C LYS A 459 -1.81 39.88 -13.70
N ASN A 460 -0.73 39.65 -14.45
CA ASN A 460 0.19 38.54 -14.25
C ASN A 460 -0.50 37.16 -14.31
N ARG A 461 -1.04 36.83 -15.50
CA ARG A 461 -1.58 35.51 -15.79
C ARG A 461 -0.51 34.68 -16.49
N MET A 462 -0.28 33.46 -15.99
CA MET A 462 0.76 32.58 -16.51
C MET A 462 0.18 31.20 -16.78
N LEU A 463 0.71 30.54 -17.82
CA LEU A 463 0.50 29.11 -18.02
C LEU A 463 1.53 28.35 -17.20
N LEU A 464 1.09 27.54 -16.23
CA LEU A 464 1.99 26.83 -15.32
C LEU A 464 1.65 25.35 -15.21
N TRP A 465 2.67 24.54 -14.97
CA TRP A 465 2.58 23.09 -14.88
C TRP A 465 2.12 22.61 -13.51
N HIS A 466 1.22 21.64 -13.50
CA HIS A 466 0.86 20.86 -12.32
C HIS A 466 0.99 19.37 -12.63
N GLY A 467 1.66 18.61 -11.76
CA GLY A 467 1.79 17.17 -11.88
C GLY A 467 1.22 16.48 -10.66
N SER A 468 0.62 15.31 -10.89
CA SER A 468 -0.02 14.51 -9.85
C SER A 468 0.02 13.03 -10.25
N ARG A 469 -0.12 12.14 -9.26
CA ARG A 469 -0.18 10.69 -9.47
C ARG A 469 -1.30 10.33 -10.42
N LEU A 470 -1.13 9.24 -11.17
CA LEU A 470 -2.13 8.78 -12.14
C LEU A 470 -3.52 8.54 -11.50
N THR A 471 -3.54 8.07 -10.25
CA THR A 471 -4.74 7.80 -9.45
C THR A 471 -5.60 9.03 -9.15
N ASN A 472 -5.01 10.23 -9.22
CA ASN A 472 -5.68 11.45 -8.80
C ASN A 472 -6.47 12.11 -9.95
N TRP A 473 -6.26 11.68 -11.19
CA TRP A 473 -6.79 12.39 -12.37
C TRP A 473 -8.30 12.30 -12.52
N THR A 474 -8.92 11.18 -12.14
CA THR A 474 -10.39 11.05 -12.13
C THR A 474 -11.02 12.08 -11.19
N GLY A 475 -10.47 12.26 -10.00
CA GLY A 475 -10.94 13.27 -9.04
C GLY A 475 -10.61 14.71 -9.47
N ILE A 476 -9.41 14.95 -10.01
CA ILE A 476 -9.00 16.28 -10.51
C ILE A 476 -9.87 16.74 -11.68
N LEU A 477 -10.18 15.87 -12.64
CA LEU A 477 -11.00 16.25 -13.80
C LEU A 477 -12.47 16.45 -13.41
N SER A 478 -13.00 15.64 -12.50
CA SER A 478 -14.40 15.77 -12.04
C SER A 478 -14.63 16.97 -11.11
N GLN A 479 -13.69 17.26 -10.20
CA GLN A 479 -13.91 18.23 -9.13
C GLN A 479 -12.99 19.45 -9.19
N GLY A 480 -11.98 19.45 -10.08
CA GLY A 480 -10.95 20.46 -10.15
C GLY A 480 -9.82 20.28 -9.13
N LEU A 481 -8.83 21.18 -9.17
CA LEU A 481 -7.73 21.20 -8.21
C LEU A 481 -8.23 21.74 -6.86
N ARG A 482 -8.10 20.94 -5.79
CA ARG A 482 -8.59 21.27 -4.45
C ARG A 482 -7.46 21.66 -3.51
N ILE A 483 -7.77 22.54 -2.57
CA ILE A 483 -6.89 22.83 -1.44
C ILE A 483 -7.04 21.69 -0.42
N ALA A 484 -5.93 21.29 0.19
CA ALA A 484 -5.94 20.30 1.26
C ALA A 484 -6.96 20.67 2.37
N PRO A 485 -7.69 19.67 2.93
CA PRO A 485 -8.77 19.92 3.89
C PRO A 485 -8.24 20.57 5.19
N PRO A 486 -9.07 21.30 5.96
CA PRO A 486 -8.66 21.97 7.20
C PRO A 486 -7.95 21.05 8.23
N GLU A 487 -8.32 19.78 8.25
CA GLU A 487 -7.80 18.72 9.11
C GLU A 487 -6.35 18.35 8.78
N ALA A 488 -5.91 18.55 7.52
CA ALA A 488 -4.54 18.25 7.14
C ALA A 488 -3.54 19.16 7.89
N PRO A 489 -2.36 18.67 8.30
CA PRO A 489 -1.28 19.54 8.77
C PRO A 489 -0.87 20.57 7.73
N VAL A 490 -0.30 21.67 8.19
CA VAL A 490 0.40 22.62 7.32
C VAL A 490 1.85 22.15 7.08
N THR A 491 2.45 21.48 8.05
CA THR A 491 3.76 20.84 7.92
C THR A 491 3.72 19.72 6.88
N GLY A 492 4.59 19.80 5.88
CA GLY A 492 4.57 18.95 4.69
C GLY A 492 4.30 19.75 3.41
N TYR A 493 3.66 20.92 3.54
CA TYR A 493 3.52 21.91 2.49
C TYR A 493 4.58 23.01 2.67
N MET A 494 5.30 23.35 1.60
CA MET A 494 6.43 24.28 1.69
C MET A 494 6.00 25.71 2.03
N PHE A 495 4.81 26.11 1.60
CA PHE A 495 4.23 27.44 1.78
C PHE A 495 2.78 27.42 2.27
N GLY A 496 2.45 26.40 3.06
CA GLY A 496 1.09 26.21 3.56
C GLY A 496 0.14 25.60 2.54
N LYS A 497 -1.14 25.52 2.88
CA LYS A 497 -2.11 24.82 2.03
C LYS A 497 -2.47 25.68 0.81
N GLY A 498 -2.50 25.04 -0.36
CA GLY A 498 -2.82 25.72 -1.61
C GLY A 498 -2.67 24.79 -2.79
N VAL A 499 -2.94 25.32 -3.99
CA VAL A 499 -2.66 24.64 -5.25
C VAL A 499 -1.26 25.04 -5.71
N TYR A 500 -0.42 24.05 -5.98
CA TYR A 500 0.98 24.25 -6.32
C TYR A 500 1.21 24.08 -7.81
N PHE A 501 1.90 25.06 -8.40
CA PHE A 501 2.28 25.06 -9.80
C PHE A 501 3.78 25.31 -9.96
N ALA A 502 4.35 24.92 -11.10
CA ALA A 502 5.72 25.24 -11.47
C ALA A 502 5.77 25.80 -12.90
N ASP A 503 6.67 26.74 -13.14
CA ASP A 503 7.08 27.15 -14.47
C ASP A 503 8.01 26.11 -15.14
N MET A 504 8.64 25.26 -14.33
CA MET A 504 9.51 24.17 -14.77
C MET A 504 8.75 22.85 -14.96
N PHE A 505 8.66 22.37 -16.21
CA PHE A 505 7.99 21.11 -16.57
C PHE A 505 8.46 19.92 -15.72
N SER A 506 9.77 19.68 -15.69
CA SER A 506 10.35 18.51 -14.99
C SER A 506 10.12 18.52 -13.47
N LYS A 507 9.95 19.70 -12.87
CA LYS A 507 9.64 19.83 -11.44
C LYS A 507 8.24 19.31 -11.14
N SER A 508 7.27 19.64 -11.99
CA SER A 508 5.90 19.11 -11.91
C SER A 508 5.86 17.63 -12.30
N ALA A 509 6.62 17.21 -13.32
CA ALA A 509 6.66 15.81 -13.76
C ALA A 509 7.12 14.83 -12.65
N ASN A 510 8.01 15.25 -11.75
CA ASN A 510 8.42 14.42 -10.59
C ASN A 510 7.25 14.07 -9.65
N TYR A 511 6.15 14.82 -9.67
CA TYR A 511 4.94 14.51 -8.89
C TYR A 511 4.02 13.49 -9.56
N CYS A 512 4.32 13.05 -10.79
CA CYS A 512 3.61 11.96 -11.44
C CYS A 512 3.97 10.59 -10.86
N TYR A 513 5.12 10.49 -10.15
CA TYR A 513 5.61 9.25 -9.55
C TYR A 513 5.73 8.07 -10.54
N THR A 514 6.16 8.36 -11.77
CA THR A 514 6.42 7.32 -12.78
C THR A 514 7.60 6.43 -12.38
N SER A 515 7.59 5.20 -12.89
CA SER A 515 8.62 4.20 -12.66
C SER A 515 8.90 3.42 -13.94
N SER A 516 9.92 2.57 -13.95
CA SER A 516 10.20 1.69 -15.10
C SER A 516 9.05 0.72 -15.38
N SER A 517 8.26 0.36 -14.37
CA SER A 517 7.05 -0.47 -14.51
C SER A 517 5.83 0.35 -14.94
N PHE A 518 5.85 1.67 -14.72
CA PHE A 518 4.76 2.60 -14.99
C PHE A 518 5.29 3.90 -15.59
N THR A 519 5.50 3.89 -16.90
CA THR A 519 6.17 4.98 -17.61
C THR A 519 5.25 6.15 -17.95
N THR A 520 3.92 5.94 -17.89
CA THR A 520 2.95 6.95 -18.29
C THR A 520 2.67 7.93 -17.15
N GLY A 521 2.86 9.22 -17.40
CA GLY A 521 2.49 10.31 -16.50
C GLY A 521 1.50 11.27 -17.17
N VAL A 522 0.72 11.97 -16.37
CA VAL A 522 -0.21 13.01 -16.82
C VAL A 522 0.14 14.31 -16.09
N LEU A 523 0.13 15.41 -16.83
CA LEU A 523 0.36 16.75 -16.31
C LEU A 523 -0.73 17.70 -16.83
N LEU A 524 -1.01 18.73 -16.04
CA LEU A 524 -1.82 19.87 -16.46
C LEU A 524 -0.94 21.07 -16.78
N LEU A 525 -1.37 21.84 -17.77
CA LEU A 525 -0.92 23.20 -18.01
C LEU A 525 -2.12 24.12 -17.79
N CYS A 526 -2.10 24.90 -16.72
CA CYS A 526 -3.24 25.73 -16.32
C CYS A 526 -2.94 27.22 -16.50
N GLU A 527 -3.94 28.00 -16.92
CA GLU A 527 -3.90 29.45 -16.77
C GLU A 527 -4.12 29.82 -15.30
N VAL A 528 -3.10 30.40 -14.67
CA VAL A 528 -3.11 30.79 -13.27
C VAL A 528 -3.02 32.31 -13.17
N ALA A 529 -4.03 32.93 -12.56
CA ALA A 529 -4.11 34.38 -12.39
C ALA A 529 -3.35 34.85 -11.15
N LEU A 530 -2.02 34.95 -11.24
CA LEU A 530 -1.12 35.17 -10.09
C LEU A 530 -1.21 36.56 -9.44
N GLY A 531 -1.76 37.58 -10.12
CA GLY A 531 -1.89 38.91 -9.54
C GLY A 531 -0.60 39.45 -8.90
N ASP A 532 -0.75 40.06 -7.72
CA ASP A 532 0.35 40.59 -6.92
C ASP A 532 0.98 39.50 -6.04
N MET A 533 2.18 39.06 -6.41
CA MET A 533 2.85 37.95 -5.75
C MET A 533 3.58 38.36 -4.46
N ALA A 534 3.62 37.44 -3.49
CA ALA A 534 4.54 37.48 -2.37
C ALA A 534 5.75 36.59 -2.69
N GLU A 535 6.94 37.19 -2.72
CA GLU A 535 8.17 36.45 -2.99
C GLU A 535 8.77 35.92 -1.68
N LEU A 536 9.05 34.62 -1.64
CA LEU A 536 9.68 33.97 -0.49
C LEU A 536 10.91 33.19 -0.96
N LEU A 537 12.01 33.36 -0.23
CA LEU A 537 13.29 32.67 -0.52
C LEU A 537 13.45 31.38 0.31
N GLN A 538 12.73 31.27 1.43
CA GLN A 538 12.82 30.15 2.35
C GLN A 538 11.42 29.62 2.63
N ALA A 539 11.32 28.30 2.84
CA ALA A 539 10.08 27.63 3.19
C ALA A 539 9.43 28.28 4.42
N LYS A 540 8.13 28.54 4.31
CA LYS A 540 7.35 29.22 5.35
C LYS A 540 5.95 28.63 5.40
N SER A 541 5.69 27.76 6.37
CA SER A 541 4.45 26.99 6.46
C SER A 541 3.20 27.87 6.64
N ASP A 542 3.29 29.01 7.32
CA ASP A 542 2.19 29.95 7.56
C ASP A 542 2.01 31.01 6.44
N ALA A 543 2.58 30.77 5.25
CA ALA A 543 2.45 31.68 4.11
C ALA A 543 1.03 31.75 3.53
N ASP A 544 0.09 30.94 4.01
CA ASP A 544 -1.33 31.04 3.72
C ASP A 544 -2.03 32.22 4.45
N LYS A 545 -1.38 32.76 5.51
CA LYS A 545 -1.85 33.90 6.31
C LYS A 545 -1.16 35.22 5.92
N LEU A 546 -1.33 35.63 4.67
CA LEU A 546 -0.71 36.87 4.14
C LEU A 546 -1.51 38.15 4.47
N PRO A 547 -0.86 39.34 4.46
CA PRO A 547 -1.49 40.62 4.79
C PRO A 547 -2.67 40.99 3.88
N ASP A 548 -3.58 41.81 4.40
CA ASP A 548 -4.78 42.28 3.68
C ASP A 548 -4.44 42.92 2.32
N GLY A 549 -5.20 42.53 1.28
CA GLY A 549 -5.14 43.12 -0.06
C GLY A 549 -4.34 42.37 -1.13
N LYS A 550 -3.61 41.29 -0.79
CA LYS A 550 -2.89 40.49 -1.80
C LYS A 550 -3.72 39.30 -2.30
N LEU A 551 -3.81 39.14 -3.63
CA LEU A 551 -4.25 37.89 -4.25
C LEU A 551 -3.16 36.83 -3.99
N ARG A 552 -3.55 35.67 -3.47
CA ARG A 552 -2.67 34.73 -2.75
C ARG A 552 -1.78 33.91 -3.69
N PHE A 553 -0.62 34.44 -4.04
CA PHE A 553 0.36 33.72 -4.85
C PHE A 553 1.77 33.85 -4.28
N VAL A 554 2.35 32.72 -3.92
CA VAL A 554 3.73 32.64 -3.43
C VAL A 554 4.62 32.20 -4.59
N LYS A 555 5.55 33.07 -4.97
CA LYS A 555 6.62 32.71 -5.92
C LYS A 555 7.88 32.37 -5.14
N PHE A 556 8.52 31.28 -5.51
CA PHE A 556 9.75 30.81 -4.88
C PHE A 556 10.77 30.36 -5.91
N TYR A 557 12.03 30.68 -5.63
CA TYR A 557 13.19 30.29 -6.41
C TYR A 557 13.89 29.11 -5.73
N VAL A 558 13.89 27.94 -6.36
CA VAL A 558 14.92 26.93 -6.06
C VAL A 558 16.16 27.40 -6.80
N ASN A 559 17.26 27.65 -6.09
CA ASN A 559 18.56 27.69 -6.76
C ASN A 559 18.84 26.26 -7.21
N ASP A 560 18.63 25.98 -8.51
CA ASP A 560 19.02 24.72 -9.15
C ASP A 560 20.54 24.54 -9.17
#